data_AF-A0A933N379-F1
#
_entry.id   AF-A0A933N379-F1
#
_cell.length_a   1.000
_cell.length_b   1.000
_cell.length_c   1.000
_cell.angle_alpha   90.00
_cell.angle_beta   90.00
_cell.angle_gamma   90.00
#
_symmetry.space_group_name_H-M   'P 1'
#
loop_
_entity.id
_entity.type
_entity.pdbx_description
1 polymer ?
#
loop_
_entity_poly.entity_id
_entity_poly.type
_entity_poly.pdbx_seq_one_letter_code
_entity_poly.pdbx_strand_id
1 'polypeptide(L)'
;MNIPGKLKSLFSSTLYPLPSTQRPGQALVEVVIATLIAAMTTMSVFSVVLSATVSQKKADKREAATLVLKQAQETLKSYVSADPLNTDITPCSDPNKPGSPVGPSGIGRWYYDTSGTWALSAGVHTITNMLAIPPNPVGFPLTGGSLSYTVSNYNCGFGATDYMACKIVVFTLTYPD
;
A
#
# COMPACT_ATOMS: atom_id res chain seq x y z
N MET A 1 -1.14 20.89 11.15
CA MET A 1 -2.18 20.63 12.18
C MET A 1 -1.47 20.61 13.53
N ASN A 2 -1.87 21.44 14.48
CA ASN A 2 -1.05 21.78 15.66
C ASN A 2 -1.70 21.21 16.94
N ILE A 3 -1.02 20.32 17.67
CA ILE A 3 -1.54 19.67 18.88
C ILE A 3 -0.71 20.12 20.09
N PRO A 4 -1.11 21.17 20.83
CA PRO A 4 -0.46 21.57 22.08
C PRO A 4 -0.87 20.64 23.25
N GLY A 5 -0.40 19.40 23.20
CA GLY A 5 -0.65 18.36 24.21
C GLY A 5 0.29 18.46 25.41
N LYS A 6 -0.04 19.33 26.38
CA LYS A 6 0.77 19.55 27.60
C LYS A 6 0.63 18.39 28.60
N LEU A 7 1.33 17.27 28.34
CA LEU A 7 1.42 16.11 29.24
C LEU A 7 2.14 16.50 30.55
N LYS A 8 1.36 17.01 31.51
CA LYS A 8 1.81 17.19 32.89
C LYS A 8 2.18 15.83 33.48
N SER A 9 3.42 15.73 33.94
CA SER A 9 3.87 14.67 34.85
C SER A 9 2.88 14.49 36.01
N LEU A 10 2.29 13.29 36.12
CA LEU A 10 1.42 12.88 37.22
C LEU A 10 1.93 11.61 37.93
N PHE A 11 3.19 11.24 37.69
CA PHE A 11 3.90 10.22 38.48
C PHE A 11 4.81 10.88 39.53
N SER A 12 4.20 11.72 40.38
CA SER A 12 4.79 12.12 41.65
C SER A 12 4.60 11.00 42.68
N SER A 13 5.20 9.84 42.42
CA SER A 13 5.17 8.69 43.31
C SER A 13 5.95 9.01 44.58
N THR A 14 5.26 9.57 45.56
CA THR A 14 5.82 9.95 46.86
C THR A 14 5.99 8.69 47.69
N LEU A 15 7.03 7.91 47.38
CA LEU A 15 7.46 6.77 48.18
C LEU A 15 8.02 7.30 49.51
N TYR A 16 7.16 7.35 50.52
CA TYR A 16 7.58 7.60 51.90
C TYR A 16 8.50 6.44 52.34
N PRO A 17 9.76 6.71 52.73
CA PRO A 17 10.62 5.67 53.26
C PRO A 17 10.07 5.21 54.62
N LEU A 18 9.65 3.95 54.70
CA LEU A 18 9.30 3.33 55.98
C LEU A 18 10.57 3.22 56.84
N PRO A 19 10.50 3.52 58.16
CA PRO A 19 11.65 3.40 59.05
C PRO A 19 12.00 1.92 59.26
N SER A 20 12.95 1.41 58.47
CA SER A 20 13.48 0.07 58.64
C SER A 20 14.56 0.05 59.71
N THR A 21 14.34 -0.70 60.79
CA THR A 21 15.41 -1.09 61.71
C THR A 21 16.39 -1.97 60.96
N GLN A 22 17.52 -1.40 60.53
CA GLN A 22 18.51 -2.04 59.68
C GLN A 22 19.04 -3.34 60.30
N ARG A 23 18.57 -4.49 59.79
CA ARG A 23 19.23 -5.78 60.01
C ARG A 23 20.23 -6.01 58.89
N PRO A 24 21.54 -6.20 59.18
CA PRO A 24 22.53 -6.47 58.15
C PRO A 24 22.14 -7.75 57.39
N GLY A 25 21.89 -7.60 56.08
CA GLY A 25 21.36 -8.66 55.20
C GLY A 25 20.07 -8.27 54.46
N GLN A 26 19.21 -7.41 55.04
CA GLN A 26 17.93 -7.04 54.42
C GLN A 26 18.10 -6.22 53.13
N ALA A 27 19.11 -5.32 53.09
CA ALA A 27 19.38 -4.47 51.92
C ALA A 27 19.74 -5.27 50.64
N LEU A 28 20.35 -6.45 50.77
CA LEU A 28 20.71 -7.27 49.61
C LEU A 28 19.44 -7.86 48.96
N VAL A 29 18.51 -8.34 49.78
CA VAL A 29 17.21 -8.87 49.29
C VAL A 29 16.39 -7.77 48.62
N GLU A 30 16.38 -6.56 49.20
CA GLU A 30 15.67 -5.40 48.64
C GLU A 30 16.19 -5.00 47.26
N VAL A 31 17.53 -4.92 47.09
CA VAL A 31 18.15 -4.62 45.77
C VAL A 31 17.88 -5.73 44.76
N VAL A 32 17.89 -7.01 45.17
CA VAL A 32 17.55 -8.13 44.28
C VAL A 32 16.08 -8.06 43.82
N ILE A 33 15.14 -7.79 44.71
CA ILE A 33 13.72 -7.63 44.35
C ILE A 33 13.51 -6.42 43.43
N ALA A 34 14.13 -5.28 43.74
CA ALA A 34 14.04 -4.06 42.93
C ALA A 34 14.61 -4.25 41.51
N THR A 35 15.75 -4.93 41.38
CA THR A 35 16.35 -5.25 40.07
C THR A 35 15.52 -6.26 39.27
N LEU A 36 14.88 -7.23 39.93
CA LEU A 36 13.98 -8.19 39.27
C LEU A 36 12.72 -7.48 38.71
N ILE A 37 12.11 -6.58 39.49
CA ILE A 37 10.98 -5.76 39.03
C ILE A 37 11.40 -4.82 37.88
N ALA A 38 12.58 -4.20 37.96
CA ALA A 38 13.12 -3.37 36.89
C ALA A 38 13.38 -4.16 35.59
N ALA A 39 13.89 -5.40 35.70
CA ALA A 39 14.08 -6.29 34.55
C ALA A 39 12.75 -6.69 33.88
N MET A 40 11.74 -7.06 34.67
CA MET A 40 10.41 -7.42 34.15
C MET A 40 9.73 -6.24 33.43
N THR A 41 9.78 -5.04 34.03
CA THR A 41 9.17 -3.84 33.45
C THR A 41 9.88 -3.39 32.18
N THR A 42 11.22 -3.40 32.14
CA THR A 42 11.98 -3.05 30.92
C THR A 42 11.74 -4.04 29.77
N MET A 43 11.69 -5.35 30.03
CA MET A 43 11.34 -6.35 29.01
C MET A 43 9.93 -6.16 28.45
N SER A 44 8.95 -5.83 29.31
CA SER A 44 7.56 -5.62 28.88
C SER A 44 7.43 -4.42 27.93
N VAL A 45 8.07 -3.29 28.25
CA VAL A 45 8.09 -2.10 27.39
C VAL A 45 8.79 -2.39 26.06
N PHE A 46 9.93 -3.07 26.09
CA PHE A 46 10.65 -3.43 24.86
C PHE A 46 9.81 -4.34 23.94
N SER A 47 9.10 -5.31 24.51
CA SER A 47 8.21 -6.20 23.76
C SER A 47 7.06 -5.45 23.08
N VAL A 48 6.46 -4.48 23.77
CA VAL A 48 5.40 -3.62 23.20
C VAL A 48 5.95 -2.72 22.09
N VAL A 49 7.11 -2.09 22.30
CA VAL A 49 7.75 -1.23 21.28
C VAL A 49 8.11 -2.02 20.03
N LEU A 50 8.75 -3.19 20.18
CA LEU A 50 9.09 -4.05 19.05
C LEU A 50 7.84 -4.46 18.26
N SER A 51 6.79 -4.90 18.96
CA SER A 51 5.51 -5.28 18.35
C SER A 51 4.87 -4.12 17.58
N ALA A 52 4.90 -2.90 18.14
CA ALA A 52 4.38 -1.70 17.48
C ALA A 52 5.15 -1.37 16.19
N THR A 53 6.48 -1.44 16.19
CA THR A 53 7.29 -1.12 15.00
C THR A 53 7.10 -2.10 13.84
N VAL A 54 6.91 -3.40 14.12
CA VAL A 54 6.60 -4.40 13.09
C VAL A 54 5.20 -4.17 12.53
N SER A 55 4.22 -3.85 13.38
CA SER A 55 2.86 -3.54 12.95
C SER A 55 2.79 -2.29 12.07
N GLN A 56 3.57 -1.25 12.36
CA GLN A 56 3.62 -0.03 11.55
C GLN A 56 4.15 -0.32 10.14
N LYS A 57 5.32 -0.98 10.01
CA LYS A 57 5.89 -1.31 8.70
C LYS A 57 4.95 -2.11 7.80
N LYS A 58 4.17 -3.05 8.37
CA LYS A 58 3.17 -3.83 7.62
C LYS A 58 1.96 -2.97 7.22
N ALA A 59 1.55 -2.01 8.05
CA ALA A 59 0.51 -1.05 7.71
C ALA A 59 0.98 -0.12 6.57
N ASP A 60 2.18 0.47 6.67
CA ASP A 60 2.76 1.35 5.66
C ASP A 60 2.83 0.68 4.27
N LYS A 61 3.31 -0.59 4.22
CA LYS A 61 3.30 -1.41 2.99
C LYS A 61 1.90 -1.62 2.41
N ARG A 62 0.89 -1.84 3.27
CA ARG A 62 -0.50 -2.05 2.84
C ARG A 62 -1.15 -0.76 2.32
N GLU A 63 -0.86 0.37 2.95
CA GLU A 63 -1.32 1.69 2.49
C GLU A 63 -0.66 2.05 1.16
N ALA A 64 0.65 1.81 1.02
CA ALA A 64 1.40 1.90 -0.23
C ALA A 64 0.78 1.07 -1.36
N ALA A 65 0.54 -0.22 -1.11
CA ALA A 65 -0.12 -1.12 -2.06
C ALA A 65 -1.51 -0.60 -2.48
N THR A 66 -2.28 -0.06 -1.54
CA THR A 66 -3.63 0.50 -1.79
C THR A 66 -3.57 1.78 -2.64
N LEU A 67 -2.56 2.63 -2.43
CA LEU A 67 -2.38 3.86 -3.20
C LEU A 67 -2.03 3.58 -4.67
N VAL A 68 -1.11 2.64 -4.90
CA VAL A 68 -0.77 2.19 -6.27
C VAL A 68 -1.99 1.59 -6.98
N LEU A 69 -2.79 0.77 -6.29
CA LEU A 69 -4.02 0.21 -6.87
C LEU A 69 -5.05 1.29 -7.28
N LYS A 70 -5.18 2.37 -6.49
CA LYS A 70 -6.04 3.51 -6.85
C LYS A 70 -5.50 4.25 -8.08
N GLN A 71 -4.21 4.55 -8.12
CA GLN A 71 -3.56 5.18 -9.27
C GLN A 71 -3.71 4.32 -10.54
N ALA A 72 -3.57 3.00 -10.41
CA ALA A 72 -3.77 2.03 -11.48
C ALA A 72 -5.22 2.05 -12.00
N GLN A 73 -6.20 2.10 -11.10
CA GLN A 73 -7.62 2.21 -11.44
C GLN A 73 -7.97 3.55 -12.10
N GLU A 74 -7.46 4.66 -11.58
CA GLU A 74 -7.63 6.01 -12.17
C GLU A 74 -7.01 6.11 -13.56
N THR A 75 -5.84 5.48 -13.74
CA THR A 75 -5.19 5.41 -15.05
C THR A 75 -6.03 4.59 -16.04
N LEU A 76 -6.51 3.39 -15.69
CA LEU A 76 -7.38 2.63 -16.60
C LEU A 76 -8.71 3.33 -16.89
N LYS A 77 -9.26 4.10 -15.94
CA LYS A 77 -10.45 4.93 -16.19
C LYS A 77 -10.24 5.97 -17.30
N SER A 78 -9.03 6.51 -17.50
CA SER A 78 -8.78 7.43 -18.62
C SER A 78 -8.69 6.74 -19.99
N TYR A 79 -8.40 5.43 -20.04
CA TYR A 79 -8.51 4.63 -21.27
C TYR A 79 -9.97 4.29 -21.61
N VAL A 80 -10.90 4.37 -20.65
CA VAL A 80 -12.35 4.34 -20.88
C VAL A 80 -12.82 5.74 -21.32
N SER A 81 -12.29 6.27 -22.43
CA SER A 81 -12.74 7.56 -22.95
C SER A 81 -14.07 7.40 -23.70
N ALA A 82 -14.98 8.33 -23.45
CA ALA A 82 -16.40 8.16 -23.71
C ALA A 82 -16.82 8.69 -25.09
N ASP A 83 -16.44 8.00 -26.16
CA ASP A 83 -17.26 7.98 -27.39
C ASP A 83 -16.94 6.76 -28.30
N PRO A 84 -17.81 5.73 -28.38
CA PRO A 84 -17.65 4.62 -29.32
C PRO A 84 -18.02 4.97 -30.77
N LEU A 85 -18.58 6.17 -31.02
CA LEU A 85 -19.02 6.65 -32.34
C LEU A 85 -18.08 7.72 -32.93
N ASN A 86 -17.14 8.25 -32.14
CA ASN A 86 -16.19 9.26 -32.61
C ASN A 86 -15.05 8.63 -33.43
N THR A 87 -15.29 8.50 -34.74
CA THR A 87 -14.32 8.03 -35.72
C THR A 87 -13.11 8.96 -35.90
N ASP A 88 -13.18 10.22 -35.44
CA ASP A 88 -12.08 11.19 -35.52
C ASP A 88 -11.02 11.02 -34.41
N ILE A 89 -11.21 10.08 -33.46
CA ILE A 89 -10.10 9.59 -32.62
C ILE A 89 -9.20 8.70 -33.48
N THR A 90 -8.26 9.31 -34.19
CA THR A 90 -7.46 8.69 -35.25
C THR A 90 -5.96 8.41 -34.92
N PRO A 91 -5.57 7.73 -33.81
CA PRO A 91 -4.17 7.34 -33.59
C PRO A 91 -3.75 6.08 -34.39
N CYS A 92 -3.63 6.18 -35.72
CA CYS A 92 -3.29 5.10 -36.66
C CYS A 92 -4.42 4.08 -36.94
N SER A 93 -4.50 3.61 -38.19
CA SER A 93 -5.56 2.80 -38.81
C SER A 93 -5.58 1.31 -38.43
N ASP A 94 -4.78 0.91 -37.45
CA ASP A 94 -4.47 -0.49 -37.12
C ASP A 94 -3.82 -0.55 -35.71
N PRO A 95 -3.56 -1.72 -35.10
CA PRO A 95 -4.55 -2.65 -34.54
C PRO A 95 -5.27 -2.16 -33.25
N ASN A 96 -5.24 -0.87 -32.90
CA ASN A 96 -5.28 -0.44 -31.49
C ASN A 96 -6.17 0.77 -31.14
N LYS A 97 -7.47 0.56 -30.83
CA LYS A 97 -8.42 1.61 -30.31
C LYS A 97 -9.54 1.06 -29.43
N PRO A 98 -10.23 1.92 -28.64
CA PRO A 98 -9.95 3.34 -28.32
C PRO A 98 -9.47 3.47 -26.84
N GLY A 99 -8.39 4.15 -26.42
CA GLY A 99 -7.84 5.46 -26.81
C GLY A 99 -8.19 6.45 -25.68
N SER A 100 -7.30 7.18 -24.99
CA SER A 100 -5.84 7.44 -25.10
C SER A 100 -5.22 7.39 -23.64
N PRO A 101 -4.06 7.97 -23.23
CA PRO A 101 -3.13 8.94 -23.84
C PRO A 101 -2.03 8.31 -24.71
N VAL A 102 -1.47 9.12 -25.61
CA VAL A 102 -0.44 8.73 -26.59
C VAL A 102 0.90 8.44 -25.91
N GLY A 103 1.17 7.16 -25.64
CA GLY A 103 2.54 6.69 -25.41
C GLY A 103 3.37 6.74 -26.70
N PRO A 104 4.72 6.70 -26.63
CA PRO A 104 5.59 6.82 -27.81
C PRO A 104 5.38 5.72 -28.87
N SER A 105 4.66 4.65 -28.54
CA SER A 105 4.29 3.57 -29.47
C SER A 105 3.05 3.88 -30.33
N GLY A 106 2.31 4.98 -30.10
CA GLY A 106 1.09 5.34 -30.84
C GLY A 106 -0.14 4.45 -30.58
N ILE A 107 0.05 3.37 -29.82
CA ILE A 107 -0.91 2.32 -29.54
C ILE A 107 -1.66 2.64 -28.22
N GLY A 108 -2.97 2.38 -28.14
CA GLY A 108 -3.80 2.56 -26.93
C GLY A 108 -3.45 1.67 -25.72
N ARG A 109 -2.25 1.10 -25.70
CA ARG A 109 -1.65 0.31 -24.62
C ARG A 109 -1.25 1.22 -23.47
N TRP A 110 -1.34 0.69 -22.27
CA TRP A 110 -0.81 1.35 -21.10
C TRP A 110 0.71 1.22 -21.05
N TYR A 111 1.42 2.33 -20.89
CA TYR A 111 2.90 2.38 -20.90
C TYR A 111 3.56 1.34 -19.99
N TYR A 112 2.96 1.06 -18.83
CA TYR A 112 3.48 0.09 -17.85
C TYR A 112 3.17 -1.37 -18.19
N ASP A 113 2.19 -1.64 -19.06
CA ASP A 113 1.73 -2.99 -19.38
C ASP A 113 2.68 -3.65 -20.38
N THR A 114 3.25 -4.79 -20.00
CA THR A 114 4.15 -5.58 -20.84
C THR A 114 3.43 -6.54 -21.79
N SER A 115 2.10 -6.69 -21.71
CA SER A 115 1.31 -7.62 -22.54
C SER A 115 1.46 -7.41 -24.05
N GLY A 116 1.80 -6.19 -24.48
CA GLY A 116 1.84 -5.81 -25.90
C GLY A 116 0.47 -5.52 -26.52
N THR A 117 -0.62 -5.64 -25.75
CA THR A 117 -2.01 -5.50 -26.22
C THR A 117 -2.63 -4.16 -25.81
N TRP A 118 -3.87 -3.90 -26.27
CA TRP A 118 -4.67 -2.77 -25.79
C TRP A 118 -5.00 -2.94 -24.30
N ALA A 119 -4.90 -1.86 -23.53
CA ALA A 119 -5.05 -1.86 -22.06
C ALA A 119 -6.39 -2.41 -21.53
N LEU A 120 -7.42 -2.48 -22.37
CA LEU A 120 -8.76 -3.01 -22.03
C LEU A 120 -9.19 -4.18 -22.93
N SER A 121 -8.28 -4.80 -23.68
CA SER A 121 -8.57 -6.08 -24.36
C SER A 121 -8.78 -7.20 -23.33
N ALA A 122 -9.60 -8.21 -23.62
CA ALA A 122 -9.82 -9.31 -22.68
C ALA A 122 -8.54 -10.17 -22.52
N GLY A 123 -8.13 -10.40 -21.27
CA GLY A 123 -6.88 -11.12 -20.98
C GLY A 123 -6.25 -10.74 -19.64
N VAL A 124 -5.01 -11.17 -19.44
CA VAL A 124 -4.18 -10.86 -18.26
C VAL A 124 -3.05 -9.92 -18.67
N HIS A 125 -2.98 -8.79 -17.98
CA HIS A 125 -2.04 -7.70 -18.23
C HIS A 125 -1.07 -7.58 -17.05
N THR A 126 0.20 -7.28 -17.33
CA THR A 126 1.24 -7.23 -16.31
C THR A 126 1.85 -5.84 -16.27
N ILE A 127 1.63 -5.14 -15.17
CA ILE A 127 2.05 -3.75 -14.94
C ILE A 127 3.01 -3.63 -13.75
N THR A 128 3.75 -4.70 -13.44
CA THR A 128 4.73 -4.75 -12.33
C THR A 128 5.75 -3.61 -12.38
N ASN A 129 6.08 -3.09 -13.57
CA ASN A 129 6.95 -1.92 -13.74
C ASN A 129 6.42 -0.66 -13.03
N MET A 130 5.10 -0.55 -12.81
CA MET A 130 4.48 0.55 -12.07
C MET A 130 4.89 0.57 -10.59
N LEU A 131 5.29 -0.57 -10.01
CA LEU A 131 5.78 -0.67 -8.63
C LEU A 131 7.19 -0.07 -8.44
N ALA A 132 7.90 0.20 -9.54
CA ALA A 132 9.32 0.56 -9.54
C ALA A 132 9.61 2.04 -9.87
N ILE A 133 8.66 2.79 -10.46
CA ILE A 133 8.91 4.15 -10.94
C ILE A 133 8.51 5.23 -9.92
N PRO A 134 9.45 6.10 -9.46
CA PRO A 134 9.12 7.32 -8.75
C PRO A 134 8.46 8.36 -9.67
N PRO A 135 7.50 9.18 -9.20
CA PRO A 135 7.07 9.33 -7.80
C PRO A 135 5.92 8.37 -7.47
N ASN A 136 6.24 7.23 -6.85
CA ASN A 136 5.25 6.49 -6.07
C ASN A 136 4.94 7.35 -4.83
N PRO A 137 3.71 7.85 -4.61
CA PRO A 137 3.38 8.85 -3.58
C PRO A 137 3.68 8.42 -2.13
N VAL A 138 4.02 7.15 -1.94
CA VAL A 138 4.37 6.51 -0.65
C VAL A 138 5.88 6.35 -0.41
N GLY A 139 6.74 6.87 -1.29
CA GLY A 139 8.19 7.00 -1.04
C GLY A 139 9.01 5.70 -1.05
N PHE A 140 8.37 4.54 -1.14
CA PHE A 140 9.03 3.23 -1.19
C PHE A 140 8.64 2.45 -2.46
N PRO A 141 9.61 1.89 -3.21
CA PRO A 141 9.30 0.89 -4.23
C PRO A 141 8.83 -0.40 -3.56
N LEU A 142 7.79 -1.04 -4.10
CA LEU A 142 7.33 -2.36 -3.64
C LEU A 142 8.18 -3.45 -4.29
N THR A 143 9.49 -3.43 -3.99
CA THR A 143 10.49 -4.32 -4.58
C THR A 143 10.16 -5.79 -4.30
N GLY A 144 10.21 -6.62 -5.34
CA GLY A 144 9.80 -8.03 -5.27
C GLY A 144 8.29 -8.26 -5.29
N GLY A 145 7.47 -7.21 -5.35
CA GLY A 145 6.05 -7.33 -5.65
C GLY A 145 5.75 -7.55 -7.13
N SER A 146 4.54 -8.02 -7.43
CA SER A 146 4.00 -8.14 -8.78
C SER A 146 2.62 -7.49 -8.84
N LEU A 147 2.36 -6.74 -9.92
CA LEU A 147 1.07 -6.10 -10.16
C LEU A 147 0.56 -6.53 -11.54
N SER A 148 -0.63 -7.11 -11.55
CA SER A 148 -1.33 -7.52 -12.76
C SER A 148 -2.81 -7.12 -12.68
N TYR A 149 -3.48 -7.13 -13.81
CA TYR A 149 -4.93 -7.03 -13.86
C TYR A 149 -5.50 -7.97 -14.92
N THR A 150 -6.68 -8.50 -14.66
CA THR A 150 -7.43 -9.32 -15.63
C THR A 150 -8.63 -8.51 -16.12
N VAL A 151 -8.81 -8.46 -17.43
CA VAL A 151 -9.96 -7.84 -18.08
C VAL A 151 -10.88 -8.93 -18.62
N SER A 152 -12.17 -8.81 -18.35
CA SER A 152 -13.21 -9.71 -18.84
C SER A 152 -14.32 -8.94 -19.55
N ASN A 153 -14.77 -9.47 -20.68
CA ASN A 153 -15.88 -8.92 -21.45
C ASN A 153 -17.22 -9.35 -20.83
N TYR A 154 -18.11 -8.38 -20.63
CA TYR A 154 -19.47 -8.59 -20.16
C TYR A 154 -20.46 -7.97 -21.15
N ASN A 155 -21.44 -8.75 -21.59
CA ASN A 155 -22.47 -8.24 -22.49
C ASN A 155 -23.47 -7.36 -21.73
N CYS A 156 -23.38 -6.06 -21.98
CA CYS A 156 -24.25 -5.04 -21.39
C CYS A 156 -25.26 -4.46 -22.40
N GLY A 157 -25.61 -5.21 -23.44
CA GLY A 157 -26.59 -4.82 -24.47
C GLY A 157 -25.97 -4.22 -25.74
N PHE A 158 -24.71 -3.80 -25.70
CA PHE A 158 -23.98 -3.26 -26.85
C PHE A 158 -23.20 -4.33 -27.64
N GLY A 159 -22.94 -5.49 -27.03
CA GLY A 159 -22.21 -6.60 -27.66
C GLY A 159 -21.36 -7.39 -26.66
N ALA A 160 -20.68 -8.43 -27.16
CA ALA A 160 -19.76 -9.26 -26.40
C ALA A 160 -18.31 -9.23 -26.95
N THR A 161 -18.07 -8.48 -28.03
CA THR A 161 -16.74 -8.28 -28.64
C THR A 161 -15.91 -7.29 -27.83
N ASP A 162 -14.58 -7.32 -27.98
CA ASP A 162 -13.69 -6.47 -27.19
C ASP A 162 -13.96 -4.96 -27.29
N TYR A 163 -14.51 -4.50 -28.42
CA TYR A 163 -14.77 -3.08 -28.67
C TYR A 163 -16.17 -2.62 -28.23
N MET A 164 -17.09 -3.55 -27.94
CA MET A 164 -18.50 -3.26 -27.64
C MET A 164 -19.00 -3.84 -26.32
N ALA A 165 -18.24 -4.74 -25.69
CA ALA A 165 -18.55 -5.28 -24.38
C ALA A 165 -18.19 -4.30 -23.25
N CYS A 166 -18.98 -4.29 -22.19
CA CYS A 166 -18.55 -3.69 -20.93
C CYS A 166 -17.38 -4.47 -20.35
N LYS A 167 -16.44 -3.75 -19.72
CA LYS A 167 -15.20 -4.33 -19.19
C LYS A 167 -15.28 -4.46 -17.67
N ILE A 168 -15.08 -5.68 -17.19
CA ILE A 168 -14.82 -5.95 -15.76
C ILE A 168 -13.31 -6.06 -15.60
N VAL A 169 -12.72 -5.28 -14.70
CA VAL A 169 -11.28 -5.26 -14.44
C VAL A 169 -11.02 -5.67 -13.00
N VAL A 170 -10.23 -6.72 -12.81
CA VAL A 170 -9.81 -7.24 -11.50
C VAL A 170 -8.30 -7.06 -11.36
N PHE A 171 -7.88 -6.21 -10.41
CA PHE A 171 -6.46 -6.02 -10.09
C PHE A 171 -5.98 -7.05 -9.07
N THR A 172 -4.78 -7.58 -9.28
CA THR A 172 -4.09 -8.48 -8.34
C THR A 172 -2.70 -7.91 -8.05
N LEU A 173 -2.46 -7.57 -6.78
CA LEU A 173 -1.19 -7.06 -6.28
C LEU A 173 -0.63 -8.02 -5.23
N THR A 174 0.52 -8.62 -5.53
CA THR A 174 1.30 -9.43 -4.57
C THR A 174 2.50 -8.61 -4.12
N TYR A 175 2.82 -8.62 -2.83
CA TYR A 175 4.03 -7.98 -2.29
C TYR A 175 4.60 -8.82 -1.13
N PRO A 176 5.93 -8.80 -0.93
CA PRO A 176 6.54 -9.47 0.21
C PRO A 176 6.25 -8.74 1.53
N ASP A 177 5.98 -9.52 2.57
CA ASP A 177 5.75 -9.06 3.96
C ASP A 177 6.94 -8.30 4.56
#